data_AF-A0A847ZRM6-F1
#
_entry.id   AF-A0A847ZRM6-F1
#
_cell.length_a   1.000
_cell.length_b   1.000
_cell.length_c   1.000
_cell.angle_alpha   90.00
_cell.angle_beta   90.00
_cell.angle_gamma   90.00
#
_symmetry.space_group_name_H-M   'P 1'
#
loop_
_entity.id
_entity.type
_entity.pdbx_description
1 polymer ?
#
loop_
_entity_poly.entity_id
_entity_poly.type
_entity_poly.pdbx_seq_one_letter_code
_entity_poly.pdbx_strand_id
1 'polypeptide(L)'
;MAFTNSAENVVCNPGAGESFSTLGGADTLVVNGGTVGTVSMGDQNDTATVTGGAITTLNQDGNRDTLSISGGSIGTLRQGSGEDVFVMTGGTAGSVFQNADLDLAYISGGTITGILDAADYVEFNAGTINQIELEVGNNTFNMWGAAVVTADVNSENGTDTYRLFGGNIGQTMSGVSISTGSNNDTMTIGGASSSIAASSNPAFDLARNGTQAGTDISGSVVMEGGSDSLTLNLGSIGGSIYMDGGLGETNALAADTFNDTVTLNGGTVTGSVIMDSTGMTGNDSATVNGATVSGGVDLGDGTNSFTITSGTVTAGIVAGSGVDTIQVSGGTVSGDISTNGGNDILNWTAGNLVSVHGGDGSDTVSVSAAGYTGSQLLDGGDDVATADGFTDTLNLNGLTVTANGGNLLNWELLNLNSSALTLSNNAIAVGTLAANAGSTLASTGALSVTGNLTTAAGGTWLAPTGGSVTGNLVNAGVVDLRDGATGDSVAVAGNYTGGGVLGMDVDTAGNTADRLLISGNVLGAATSLAV
;
A
#
# COMPACT_ATOMS: atom_id res chain seq x y z
N MET A 1 -48.10 32.06 -13.39
CA MET A 1 -49.41 31.89 -12.72
C MET A 1 -49.16 31.74 -11.22
N ALA A 2 -49.99 32.29 -10.34
CA ALA A 2 -49.84 32.14 -8.88
C ALA A 2 -51.05 31.39 -8.34
N PHE A 3 -50.82 30.32 -7.58
CA PHE A 3 -51.86 29.50 -6.97
C PHE A 3 -52.16 29.96 -5.53
N THR A 4 -52.80 29.15 -4.70
CA THR A 4 -53.30 29.51 -3.37
C THR A 4 -52.46 28.84 -2.29
N ASN A 5 -52.60 29.19 -1.00
CA ASN A 5 -51.85 28.49 0.07
C ASN A 5 -52.47 27.12 0.44
N SER A 6 -52.80 26.28 -0.54
CA SER A 6 -53.41 24.96 -0.34
C SER A 6 -52.77 23.93 -1.26
N ALA A 7 -52.84 22.64 -0.96
CA ALA A 7 -52.29 21.62 -1.86
C ALA A 7 -52.83 21.73 -3.30
N GLU A 8 -51.92 21.88 -4.27
CA GLU A 8 -52.23 21.96 -5.69
C GLU A 8 -51.77 20.73 -6.49
N ASN A 9 -52.49 20.44 -7.58
CA ASN A 9 -52.12 19.40 -8.54
C ASN A 9 -52.01 20.02 -9.94
N VAL A 10 -50.78 20.24 -10.39
CA VAL A 10 -50.46 20.89 -11.66
C VAL A 10 -50.03 19.84 -12.66
N VAL A 11 -50.84 19.60 -13.70
CA VAL A 11 -50.47 18.76 -14.83
C VAL A 11 -50.12 19.64 -16.02
N CYS A 12 -48.82 19.74 -16.32
CA CYS A 12 -48.33 20.48 -17.47
C CYS A 12 -48.31 19.59 -18.71
N ASN A 13 -49.15 19.95 -19.67
CA ASN A 13 -49.08 19.46 -21.05
C ASN A 13 -49.05 20.57 -22.15
N PRO A 14 -48.43 21.78 -22.01
CA PRO A 14 -48.64 22.86 -22.99
C PRO A 14 -47.36 23.40 -23.68
N GLY A 15 -47.52 23.90 -24.91
CA GLY A 15 -46.43 24.45 -25.74
C GLY A 15 -45.93 25.87 -25.40
N ALA A 16 -45.94 26.33 -24.15
CA ALA A 16 -45.51 27.70 -23.81
C ALA A 16 -44.81 27.80 -22.45
N GLY A 17 -43.55 28.23 -22.46
CA GLY A 17 -42.60 28.42 -21.35
C GLY A 17 -43.01 29.41 -20.25
N GLU A 18 -44.23 29.31 -19.75
CA GLU A 18 -44.74 30.10 -18.63
C GLU A 18 -44.04 29.71 -17.32
N SER A 19 -43.89 30.68 -16.41
CA SER A 19 -43.39 30.46 -15.06
C SER A 19 -44.56 30.49 -14.05
N PHE A 20 -44.52 29.65 -13.03
CA PHE A 20 -45.55 29.63 -11.98
C PHE A 20 -45.00 29.23 -10.61
N SER A 21 -45.72 29.61 -9.57
CA SER A 21 -45.44 29.23 -8.19
C SER A 21 -46.72 28.71 -7.55
N THR A 22 -46.66 27.54 -6.92
CA THR A 22 -47.80 26.93 -6.23
C THR A 22 -48.06 27.58 -4.86
N LEU A 23 -47.06 28.25 -4.27
CA LEU A 23 -47.12 28.85 -2.93
C LEU A 23 -47.19 27.73 -1.87
N GLY A 24 -47.70 27.97 -0.66
CA GLY A 24 -47.61 26.96 0.41
C GLY A 24 -48.65 25.84 0.26
N GLY A 25 -48.30 24.60 0.56
CA GLY A 25 -49.18 23.44 0.38
C GLY A 25 -48.35 22.21 0.05
N ALA A 26 -48.89 21.00 0.22
CA ALA A 26 -48.18 19.80 -0.26
C ALA A 26 -48.58 19.56 -1.72
N ASP A 27 -47.75 20.04 -2.63
CA ASP A 27 -48.07 20.22 -4.03
C ASP A 27 -47.59 19.08 -4.90
N THR A 28 -48.29 18.84 -6.01
CA THR A 28 -47.95 17.83 -7.00
C THR A 28 -47.80 18.45 -8.38
N LEU A 29 -46.62 18.34 -8.97
CA LEU A 29 -46.34 18.72 -10.36
C LEU A 29 -46.13 17.47 -11.22
N VAL A 30 -46.85 17.38 -12.34
CA VAL A 30 -46.64 16.37 -13.38
C VAL A 30 -46.37 17.03 -14.72
N VAL A 31 -45.18 16.81 -15.28
CA VAL A 31 -44.79 17.33 -16.60
C VAL A 31 -44.63 16.17 -17.58
N ASN A 32 -45.51 16.13 -18.58
CA ASN A 32 -45.52 15.09 -19.62
C ASN A 32 -45.05 15.61 -20.99
N GLY A 33 -44.90 16.92 -21.14
CA GLY A 33 -44.57 17.57 -22.41
C GLY A 33 -44.58 19.09 -22.31
N GLY A 34 -44.15 19.76 -23.38
CA GLY A 34 -44.14 21.22 -23.46
C GLY A 34 -42.88 21.87 -22.91
N THR A 35 -42.91 23.19 -22.75
CA THR A 35 -41.83 23.97 -22.12
C THR A 35 -42.42 24.77 -20.97
N VAL A 36 -41.73 24.78 -19.83
CA VAL A 36 -42.04 25.53 -18.62
C VAL A 36 -40.82 26.38 -18.29
N GLY A 37 -41.06 27.63 -17.87
CA GLY A 37 -40.02 28.53 -17.41
C GLY A 37 -39.52 28.11 -16.03
N THR A 38 -39.67 29.00 -15.05
CA THR A 38 -39.37 28.71 -13.65
C THR A 38 -40.61 28.18 -12.93
N VAL A 39 -40.44 27.09 -12.19
CA VAL A 39 -41.39 26.55 -11.22
C VAL A 39 -40.84 26.76 -9.82
N SER A 40 -41.65 27.26 -8.90
CA SER A 40 -41.40 27.23 -7.45
C SER A 40 -42.55 26.49 -6.77
N MET A 41 -42.25 25.43 -6.03
CA MET A 41 -43.27 24.62 -5.39
C MET A 41 -43.68 25.17 -4.01
N GLY A 42 -42.86 26.04 -3.40
CA GLY A 42 -43.17 26.66 -2.11
C GLY A 42 -42.83 25.75 -0.94
N ASP A 43 -43.01 26.24 0.30
CA ASP A 43 -42.71 25.42 1.48
C ASP A 43 -43.75 24.31 1.64
N GLN A 44 -43.29 23.11 2.03
CA GLN A 44 -43.98 21.90 2.54
C GLN A 44 -43.48 20.68 1.76
N ASN A 45 -44.08 19.51 1.95
CA ASN A 45 -43.60 18.31 1.29
C ASN A 45 -44.21 18.19 -0.11
N ASP A 46 -43.42 18.49 -1.13
CA ASP A 46 -43.85 18.56 -2.52
C ASP A 46 -43.41 17.36 -3.35
N THR A 47 -44.13 17.11 -4.43
CA THR A 47 -43.84 16.02 -5.36
C THR A 47 -43.84 16.48 -6.80
N ALA A 48 -42.71 16.32 -7.50
CA ALA A 48 -42.61 16.57 -8.93
C ALA A 48 -42.33 15.27 -9.70
N THR A 49 -43.00 15.09 -10.83
CA THR A 49 -42.78 13.98 -11.77
C THR A 49 -42.62 14.50 -13.19
N VAL A 50 -41.47 14.24 -13.79
CA VAL A 50 -41.13 14.65 -15.16
C VAL A 50 -40.95 13.40 -16.03
N THR A 51 -41.90 13.19 -16.94
CA THR A 51 -41.84 12.10 -17.93
C THR A 51 -41.52 12.63 -19.34
N GLY A 52 -41.64 13.93 -19.56
CA GLY A 52 -41.37 14.61 -20.83
C GLY A 52 -41.34 16.14 -20.68
N GLY A 53 -41.12 16.86 -21.77
CA GLY A 53 -41.08 18.33 -21.78
C GLY A 53 -39.76 18.93 -21.28
N ALA A 54 -39.74 20.24 -21.09
CA ALA A 54 -38.57 21.00 -20.66
C ALA A 54 -38.95 22.00 -19.57
N ILE A 55 -38.30 21.96 -18.42
CA ILE A 55 -38.41 22.96 -17.35
C ILE A 55 -37.10 23.74 -17.34
N THR A 56 -37.15 25.07 -17.28
CA THR A 56 -35.92 25.88 -17.22
C THR A 56 -35.32 25.83 -15.82
N THR A 57 -36.15 26.05 -14.80
CA THR A 57 -35.73 25.97 -13.39
C THR A 57 -36.85 25.36 -12.56
N LEU A 58 -36.53 24.37 -11.73
CA LEU A 58 -37.43 23.83 -10.72
C LEU A 58 -36.84 24.12 -9.34
N ASN A 59 -37.61 24.81 -8.50
CA ASN A 59 -37.31 25.10 -7.11
C ASN A 59 -38.36 24.41 -6.24
N GLN A 60 -37.95 23.51 -5.35
CA GLN A 60 -38.86 22.82 -4.41
C GLN A 60 -38.94 23.56 -3.06
N ASP A 61 -38.07 24.55 -2.86
CA ASP A 61 -38.07 25.50 -1.74
C ASP A 61 -37.70 24.88 -0.38
N GLY A 62 -38.59 24.23 0.36
CA GLY A 62 -38.17 23.67 1.65
C GLY A 62 -39.17 22.69 2.25
N ASN A 63 -38.71 21.97 3.28
CA ASN A 63 -39.26 20.71 3.81
C ASN A 63 -38.89 19.52 2.91
N ARG A 64 -39.54 18.36 3.10
CA ARG A 64 -39.12 17.10 2.48
C ARG A 64 -39.82 16.90 1.15
N ASP A 65 -39.08 17.09 0.09
CA ASP A 65 -39.55 17.04 -1.28
C ASP A 65 -39.18 15.74 -1.99
N THR A 66 -39.89 15.45 -3.07
CA THR A 66 -39.61 14.29 -3.91
C THR A 66 -39.71 14.64 -5.38
N LEU A 67 -38.63 14.45 -6.13
CA LEU A 67 -38.62 14.60 -7.58
C LEU A 67 -38.31 13.26 -8.25
N SER A 68 -39.11 12.90 -9.26
CA SER A 68 -38.84 11.79 -10.16
C SER A 68 -38.73 12.23 -11.62
N ILE A 69 -37.60 11.92 -12.27
CA ILE A 69 -37.37 12.15 -13.70
C ILE A 69 -37.22 10.80 -14.41
N SER A 70 -38.05 10.57 -15.41
CA SER A 70 -37.96 9.41 -16.32
C SER A 70 -37.79 9.80 -17.79
N GLY A 71 -37.99 11.08 -18.11
CA GLY A 71 -37.81 11.67 -19.43
C GLY A 71 -37.83 13.19 -19.35
N GLY A 72 -37.77 13.88 -20.49
CA GLY A 72 -37.76 15.35 -20.52
C GLY A 72 -36.43 15.98 -20.09
N SER A 73 -36.47 17.28 -19.78
CA SER A 73 -35.31 18.07 -19.39
C SER A 73 -35.64 19.05 -18.26
N ILE A 74 -34.73 19.20 -17.30
CA ILE A 74 -34.74 20.29 -16.31
C ILE A 74 -33.41 21.04 -16.47
N GLY A 75 -33.45 22.37 -16.60
CA GLY A 75 -32.24 23.19 -16.65
C GLY A 75 -31.53 23.21 -15.31
N THR A 76 -32.09 23.89 -14.31
CA THR A 76 -31.56 23.89 -12.94
C THR A 76 -32.59 23.34 -11.98
N LEU A 77 -32.17 22.40 -11.12
CA LEU A 77 -32.95 21.87 -10.02
C LEU A 77 -32.37 22.39 -8.70
N ARG A 78 -33.24 22.92 -7.84
CA ARG A 78 -32.93 23.31 -6.46
C ARG A 78 -33.97 22.66 -5.58
N GLN A 79 -33.57 21.75 -4.70
CA GLN A 79 -34.52 21.04 -3.83
C GLN A 79 -34.86 21.94 -2.65
N GLY A 80 -33.88 22.30 -1.82
CA GLY A 80 -34.11 23.33 -0.81
C GLY A 80 -33.57 22.90 0.55
N SER A 81 -34.16 23.40 1.63
CA SER A 81 -33.87 22.84 2.96
C SER A 81 -34.81 21.68 3.26
N GLY A 82 -34.38 20.64 3.95
CA GLY A 82 -35.17 19.46 4.28
C GLY A 82 -34.56 18.19 3.70
N GLU A 83 -34.95 17.02 4.22
CA GLU A 83 -34.49 15.72 3.70
C GLU A 83 -35.20 15.42 2.38
N ASP A 84 -34.56 15.70 1.25
CA ASP A 84 -35.14 15.58 -0.08
C ASP A 84 -34.81 14.24 -0.77
N VAL A 85 -35.68 13.84 -1.69
CA VAL A 85 -35.51 12.61 -2.48
C VAL A 85 -35.49 12.93 -3.97
N PHE A 86 -34.35 12.72 -4.60
CA PHE A 86 -34.17 12.83 -6.04
C PHE A 86 -34.06 11.44 -6.69
N VAL A 87 -34.95 11.15 -7.64
CA VAL A 87 -34.94 9.89 -8.40
C VAL A 87 -34.82 10.16 -9.90
N MET A 88 -33.78 9.62 -10.54
CA MET A 88 -33.59 9.73 -11.98
C MET A 88 -33.46 8.35 -12.64
N THR A 89 -34.34 8.06 -13.60
CA THR A 89 -34.34 6.82 -14.39
C THR A 89 -34.11 7.08 -15.89
N GLY A 90 -34.16 8.35 -16.31
CA GLY A 90 -34.04 8.81 -17.70
C GLY A 90 -34.12 10.34 -17.78
N GLY A 91 -34.15 10.90 -18.99
CA GLY A 91 -34.21 12.35 -19.19
C GLY A 91 -32.89 13.08 -18.97
N THR A 92 -32.96 14.39 -18.81
CA THR A 92 -31.79 15.27 -18.62
C THR A 92 -32.01 16.28 -17.48
N ALA A 93 -30.97 16.56 -16.71
CA ALA A 93 -30.89 17.67 -15.76
C ALA A 93 -29.62 18.49 -16.04
N GLY A 94 -29.63 19.80 -15.77
CA GLY A 94 -28.40 20.61 -15.73
C GLY A 94 -27.69 20.40 -14.40
N SER A 95 -27.70 21.39 -13.52
CA SER A 95 -27.21 21.24 -12.14
C SER A 95 -28.34 20.91 -11.18
N VAL A 96 -28.05 20.08 -10.20
CA VAL A 96 -28.92 19.67 -9.10
C VAL A 96 -28.28 20.14 -7.80
N PHE A 97 -29.00 20.97 -7.05
CA PHE A 97 -28.56 21.51 -5.76
C PHE A 97 -29.49 20.99 -4.66
N GLN A 98 -28.97 20.18 -3.74
CA GLN A 98 -29.76 19.58 -2.66
C GLN A 98 -29.68 20.41 -1.35
N ASN A 99 -28.59 21.14 -1.11
CA ASN A 99 -28.26 21.90 0.11
C ASN A 99 -27.85 20.98 1.29
N ALA A 100 -27.84 21.49 2.53
CA ALA A 100 -27.06 20.91 3.63
C ALA A 100 -27.81 19.93 4.57
N ASP A 101 -29.08 19.62 4.28
CA ASP A 101 -29.85 18.63 5.06
C ASP A 101 -29.65 17.24 4.47
N LEU A 102 -29.95 16.15 5.21
CA LEU A 102 -29.69 14.78 4.74
C LEU A 102 -30.45 14.46 3.43
N ASP A 103 -29.78 14.49 2.29
CA ASP A 103 -30.41 14.33 0.99
C ASP A 103 -30.13 12.98 0.30
N LEU A 104 -31.15 12.43 -0.37
CA LEU A 104 -31.11 11.12 -1.01
C LEU A 104 -31.21 11.23 -2.54
N ALA A 105 -30.18 10.76 -3.26
CA ALA A 105 -30.17 10.68 -4.72
C ALA A 105 -30.11 9.23 -5.23
N TYR A 106 -31.12 8.81 -5.99
CA TYR A 106 -31.20 7.49 -6.63
C TYR A 106 -31.20 7.62 -8.16
N ILE A 107 -30.10 7.23 -8.81
CA ILE A 107 -29.87 7.43 -10.24
C ILE A 107 -29.61 6.10 -10.94
N SER A 108 -30.48 5.78 -11.90
CA SER A 108 -30.44 4.54 -12.68
C SER A 108 -30.57 4.72 -14.20
N GLY A 109 -30.52 5.97 -14.66
CA GLY A 109 -30.43 6.33 -16.07
C GLY A 109 -30.46 7.84 -16.26
N GLY A 110 -30.42 8.30 -17.52
CA GLY A 110 -30.47 9.73 -17.85
C GLY A 110 -29.12 10.44 -17.78
N THR A 111 -29.14 11.77 -17.86
CA THR A 111 -27.94 12.60 -17.89
C THR A 111 -28.06 13.86 -17.03
N ILE A 112 -27.19 14.03 -16.03
CA ILE A 112 -26.93 15.29 -15.33
C ILE A 112 -25.73 15.95 -16.00
N THR A 113 -25.94 17.06 -16.68
CA THR A 113 -24.90 17.74 -17.48
C THR A 113 -24.05 18.71 -16.67
N GLY A 114 -24.52 19.10 -15.47
CA GLY A 114 -23.81 19.92 -14.49
C GLY A 114 -23.42 19.13 -13.25
N ILE A 115 -23.36 19.84 -12.12
CA ILE A 115 -22.97 19.29 -10.82
C ILE A 115 -24.20 18.67 -10.15
N LEU A 116 -24.01 17.51 -9.51
CA LEU A 116 -24.87 17.03 -8.41
C LEU A 116 -24.20 17.49 -7.11
N ASP A 117 -24.80 18.49 -6.48
CA ASP A 117 -24.22 19.25 -5.36
C ASP A 117 -24.99 18.99 -4.07
N ALA A 118 -24.23 18.80 -2.99
CA ALA A 118 -24.66 18.56 -1.61
C ALA A 118 -25.48 17.27 -1.42
N ALA A 119 -25.00 16.16 -1.97
CA ALA A 119 -25.68 14.88 -1.83
C ALA A 119 -25.11 14.05 -0.67
N ASP A 120 -25.82 13.90 0.45
CA ASP A 120 -25.35 13.06 1.56
C ASP A 120 -25.36 11.57 1.22
N TYR A 121 -26.34 11.11 0.46
CA TYR A 121 -26.44 9.70 0.06
C TYR A 121 -26.78 9.56 -1.42
N VAL A 122 -25.85 8.99 -2.18
CA VAL A 122 -26.01 8.76 -3.62
C VAL A 122 -25.94 7.27 -3.94
N GLU A 123 -26.94 6.78 -4.66
CA GLU A 123 -26.92 5.49 -5.34
C GLU A 123 -26.94 5.70 -6.85
N PHE A 124 -25.85 5.36 -7.52
CA PHE A 124 -25.69 5.57 -8.95
C PHE A 124 -25.35 4.28 -9.69
N ASN A 125 -26.31 3.73 -10.45
CA ASN A 125 -26.16 2.41 -11.09
C ASN A 125 -26.14 2.42 -12.64
N ALA A 126 -26.60 3.51 -13.27
CA ALA A 126 -26.57 3.73 -14.71
C ALA A 126 -26.92 5.19 -15.02
N GLY A 127 -26.46 5.70 -16.16
CA GLY A 127 -26.65 7.11 -16.57
C GLY A 127 -25.32 7.86 -16.63
N THR A 128 -25.39 9.18 -16.78
CA THR A 128 -24.20 10.05 -16.85
C THR A 128 -24.37 11.28 -15.95
N ILE A 129 -23.37 11.61 -15.13
CA ILE A 129 -23.29 12.81 -14.31
C ILE A 129 -21.99 13.54 -14.68
N ASN A 130 -21.98 14.88 -14.75
CA ASN A 130 -20.72 15.56 -15.03
C ASN A 130 -19.79 15.54 -13.82
N GLN A 131 -20.21 16.14 -12.70
CA GLN A 131 -19.40 16.25 -11.47
C GLN A 131 -20.30 16.00 -10.26
N ILE A 132 -19.72 15.47 -9.18
CA ILE A 132 -20.41 15.28 -7.90
C ILE A 132 -19.62 16.00 -6.81
N GLU A 133 -20.31 16.81 -6.03
CA GLU A 133 -19.79 17.48 -4.83
C GLU A 133 -20.67 17.03 -3.66
N LEU A 134 -20.09 16.30 -2.70
CA LEU A 134 -20.80 15.78 -1.51
C LEU A 134 -20.83 16.82 -0.37
N GLU A 135 -20.12 17.94 -0.50
CA GLU A 135 -20.00 19.02 0.49
C GLU A 135 -19.58 18.53 1.91
N VAL A 136 -20.00 19.27 2.95
CA VAL A 136 -19.72 19.01 4.36
C VAL A 136 -20.71 18.00 4.94
N GLY A 137 -20.24 17.09 5.79
CA GLY A 137 -21.07 16.04 6.38
C GLY A 137 -20.45 14.67 6.25
N ASN A 138 -21.14 13.65 6.77
CA ASN A 138 -20.70 12.26 6.64
C ASN A 138 -21.47 11.63 5.48
N ASN A 139 -20.89 11.64 4.29
CA ASN A 139 -21.59 11.28 3.06
C ASN A 139 -21.35 9.83 2.65
N THR A 140 -22.23 9.28 1.83
CA THR A 140 -22.11 7.94 1.24
C THR A 140 -22.35 7.99 -0.26
N PHE A 141 -21.32 7.69 -1.03
CA PHE A 141 -21.40 7.54 -2.48
C PHE A 141 -21.28 6.07 -2.87
N ASN A 142 -22.37 5.49 -3.36
CA ASN A 142 -22.42 4.12 -3.86
C ASN A 142 -22.59 4.12 -5.38
N MET A 143 -21.63 3.53 -6.10
CA MET A 143 -21.64 3.46 -7.56
C MET A 143 -21.47 2.03 -8.06
N TRP A 144 -22.31 1.60 -9.01
CA TRP A 144 -22.19 0.29 -9.64
C TRP A 144 -22.76 0.27 -11.06
N GLY A 145 -22.78 -0.92 -11.68
CA GLY A 145 -23.43 -1.11 -12.97
C GLY A 145 -22.75 -0.35 -14.12
N ALA A 146 -23.53 0.44 -14.87
CA ALA A 146 -23.08 1.18 -16.05
C ALA A 146 -23.12 2.70 -15.83
N ALA A 147 -23.06 3.14 -14.57
CA ALA A 147 -22.99 4.54 -14.19
C ALA A 147 -21.74 5.23 -14.77
N VAL A 148 -21.83 6.52 -15.10
CA VAL A 148 -20.70 7.31 -15.60
C VAL A 148 -20.67 8.68 -14.92
N VAL A 149 -19.63 9.02 -14.16
CA VAL A 149 -19.29 10.40 -13.81
C VAL A 149 -18.24 10.88 -14.81
N THR A 150 -18.32 12.07 -15.39
CA THR A 150 -17.37 12.50 -16.44
C THR A 150 -16.21 13.38 -15.96
N ALA A 151 -16.31 13.91 -14.75
CA ALA A 151 -15.30 14.70 -14.03
C ALA A 151 -15.07 14.09 -12.63
N ASP A 152 -14.89 14.94 -11.61
CA ASP A 152 -14.50 14.54 -10.25
C ASP A 152 -15.70 14.16 -9.36
N VAL A 153 -15.37 13.39 -8.32
CA VAL A 153 -16.25 13.15 -7.16
C VAL A 153 -15.48 13.62 -5.93
N ASN A 154 -15.92 14.70 -5.32
CA ASN A 154 -15.24 15.33 -4.20
C ASN A 154 -16.13 15.35 -2.96
N SER A 155 -15.56 15.16 -1.77
CA SER A 155 -16.16 15.56 -0.51
C SER A 155 -15.36 16.67 0.16
N GLU A 156 -15.98 17.41 1.07
CA GLU A 156 -15.29 18.36 1.94
C GLU A 156 -15.10 17.75 3.35
N ASN A 157 -15.47 18.46 4.42
CA ASN A 157 -15.28 17.98 5.79
C ASN A 157 -16.32 16.91 6.17
N GLY A 158 -15.87 15.71 6.50
CA GLY A 158 -16.56 14.75 7.35
C GLY A 158 -16.06 13.33 7.10
N THR A 159 -16.61 12.34 7.80
CA THR A 159 -16.25 10.92 7.58
C THR A 159 -17.12 10.35 6.47
N ASP A 160 -16.55 10.30 5.28
CA ASP A 160 -17.20 9.89 4.05
C ASP A 160 -16.95 8.42 3.72
N THR A 161 -17.89 7.85 2.98
CA THR A 161 -17.81 6.46 2.53
C THR A 161 -18.06 6.34 1.04
N TYR A 162 -17.04 5.89 0.31
CA TYR A 162 -17.10 5.61 -1.12
C TYR A 162 -17.13 4.10 -1.35
N ARG A 163 -18.16 3.62 -2.05
CA ARG A 163 -18.27 2.22 -2.46
C ARG A 163 -18.45 2.10 -3.96
N LEU A 164 -17.38 1.70 -4.63
CA LEU A 164 -17.28 1.70 -6.09
C LEU A 164 -17.21 0.25 -6.59
N PHE A 165 -18.36 -0.26 -7.06
CA PHE A 165 -18.51 -1.64 -7.53
C PHE A 165 -18.72 -1.81 -9.05
N GLY A 166 -18.74 -0.71 -9.80
CA GLY A 166 -19.03 -0.70 -11.24
C GLY A 166 -19.14 0.74 -11.79
N GLY A 167 -19.17 0.90 -13.11
CA GLY A 167 -19.28 2.20 -13.79
C GLY A 167 -17.98 3.03 -13.86
N ASN A 168 -17.98 4.18 -14.54
CA ASN A 168 -16.76 4.95 -14.88
C ASN A 168 -16.78 6.36 -14.26
N ILE A 169 -15.74 6.78 -13.54
CA ILE A 169 -15.54 8.17 -13.09
C ILE A 169 -14.40 8.82 -13.88
N GLY A 170 -14.68 9.81 -14.74
CA GLY A 170 -13.70 10.57 -15.53
C GLY A 170 -13.77 10.36 -17.05
N GLN A 171 -13.30 11.36 -17.81
CA GLN A 171 -12.93 11.26 -19.23
C GLN A 171 -11.43 11.49 -19.43
N THR A 172 -10.93 11.20 -20.65
CA THR A 172 -9.55 11.33 -21.14
C THR A 172 -9.03 12.79 -21.20
N MET A 173 -9.20 13.57 -20.13
CA MET A 173 -8.62 14.90 -19.96
C MET A 173 -8.01 15.01 -18.55
N SER A 174 -6.92 15.77 -18.46
CA SER A 174 -6.03 15.88 -17.30
C SER A 174 -6.74 16.11 -15.97
N GLY A 175 -6.34 15.36 -14.92
CA GLY A 175 -6.58 15.73 -13.52
C GLY A 175 -7.78 15.11 -12.81
N VAL A 176 -8.37 14.02 -13.31
CA VAL A 176 -9.51 13.38 -12.63
C VAL A 176 -9.05 12.63 -11.36
N SER A 177 -9.63 13.00 -10.22
CA SER A 177 -9.40 12.38 -8.90
C SER A 177 -10.71 12.08 -8.18
N ILE A 178 -10.67 11.13 -7.25
CA ILE A 178 -11.56 11.14 -6.09
C ILE A 178 -10.74 11.75 -4.97
N SER A 179 -11.25 12.81 -4.36
CA SER A 179 -10.65 13.48 -3.22
C SER A 179 -11.62 13.36 -2.05
N THR A 180 -11.13 12.81 -0.96
CA THR A 180 -11.84 12.72 0.32
C THR A 180 -11.24 13.82 1.20
N GLY A 181 -12.06 14.69 1.79
CA GLY A 181 -11.53 15.87 2.50
C GLY A 181 -10.84 15.52 3.83
N SER A 182 -10.57 16.52 4.68
CA SER A 182 -9.61 16.44 5.80
C SER A 182 -9.95 15.55 7.01
N ASN A 183 -10.86 14.57 6.92
CA ASN A 183 -11.24 13.72 8.05
C ASN A 183 -11.11 12.24 7.66
N ASN A 184 -11.21 11.35 8.65
CA ASN A 184 -11.10 9.92 8.41
C ASN A 184 -12.17 9.41 7.45
N ASP A 185 -11.74 8.92 6.29
CA ASP A 185 -12.55 8.48 5.19
C ASP A 185 -12.34 7.00 4.86
N THR A 186 -13.34 6.39 4.22
CA THR A 186 -13.26 5.00 3.78
C THR A 186 -13.62 4.86 2.31
N MET A 187 -12.69 4.34 1.52
CA MET A 187 -12.91 3.99 0.13
C MET A 187 -12.76 2.49 -0.09
N THR A 188 -13.78 1.86 -0.66
CA THR A 188 -13.75 0.47 -1.11
C THR A 188 -14.01 0.37 -2.60
N ILE A 189 -13.07 -0.24 -3.32
CA ILE A 189 -13.11 -0.44 -4.76
C ILE A 189 -13.10 -1.96 -5.06
N GLY A 190 -14.04 -2.44 -5.88
CA GLY A 190 -14.00 -3.81 -6.40
C GLY A 190 -15.27 -4.22 -7.15
N GLY A 191 -15.26 -5.15 -8.11
CA GLY A 191 -16.46 -5.52 -8.90
C GLY A 191 -16.11 -5.83 -10.35
N ALA A 192 -17.05 -6.33 -11.16
CA ALA A 192 -16.71 -6.97 -12.45
C ALA A 192 -16.59 -6.03 -13.68
N SER A 193 -17.02 -4.77 -13.60
CA SER A 193 -17.15 -3.91 -14.79
C SER A 193 -17.04 -2.40 -14.48
N SER A 194 -15.83 -1.84 -14.58
CA SER A 194 -15.59 -0.39 -14.70
C SER A 194 -14.33 -0.10 -15.48
N SER A 195 -14.33 0.93 -16.31
CA SER A 195 -13.16 1.48 -16.99
C SER A 195 -13.10 2.99 -16.82
N ILE A 196 -12.20 3.49 -15.99
CA ILE A 196 -11.80 4.90 -15.99
C ILE A 196 -10.63 5.02 -17.00
N ALA A 197 -10.51 6.12 -17.75
CA ALA A 197 -9.58 6.23 -18.89
C ALA A 197 -8.57 7.37 -18.74
N ALA A 198 -7.28 7.05 -18.62
CA ALA A 198 -6.17 8.02 -18.60
C ALA A 198 -5.44 8.02 -19.94
N SER A 199 -4.93 9.19 -20.33
CA SER A 199 -4.15 9.39 -21.55
C SER A 199 -2.64 9.17 -21.34
N SER A 200 -2.03 8.50 -22.33
CA SER A 200 -0.59 8.29 -22.61
C SER A 200 0.21 9.61 -22.79
N ASN A 201 1.54 9.71 -22.61
CA ASN A 201 2.65 8.81 -23.05
C ASN A 201 4.05 9.32 -22.50
N PRO A 202 5.17 8.56 -22.52
CA PRO A 202 5.39 7.38 -23.35
C PRO A 202 5.98 6.09 -22.78
N ALA A 203 5.19 5.00 -22.91
CA ALA A 203 5.59 3.74 -23.54
C ALA A 203 4.35 2.86 -23.80
N PHE A 204 4.08 2.63 -25.09
CA PHE A 204 2.99 1.82 -25.62
C PHE A 204 3.53 0.43 -25.95
N ASP A 205 2.98 -0.63 -25.35
CA ASP A 205 2.72 -1.86 -26.08
C ASP A 205 1.38 -2.48 -25.67
N LEU A 206 0.62 -2.86 -26.68
CA LEU A 206 -0.73 -3.41 -26.61
C LEU A 206 -0.67 -4.91 -26.38
N ALA A 207 -1.36 -5.38 -25.34
CA ALA A 207 -1.94 -6.70 -25.36
C ALA A 207 -3.32 -6.70 -24.67
N ARG A 208 -4.37 -6.35 -25.43
CA ARG A 208 -5.72 -6.84 -25.10
C ARG A 208 -5.75 -8.33 -25.43
N ASN A 209 -5.70 -9.21 -24.43
CA ASN A 209 -6.49 -10.44 -24.44
C ASN A 209 -6.48 -11.12 -23.05
N GLY A 210 -7.65 -11.19 -22.40
CA GLY A 210 -7.87 -12.05 -21.23
C GLY A 210 -8.55 -11.35 -20.06
N THR A 211 -9.87 -11.50 -19.99
CA THR A 211 -10.67 -11.46 -18.75
C THR A 211 -10.47 -10.25 -17.82
N GLN A 212 -10.90 -9.05 -18.23
CA GLN A 212 -11.10 -7.95 -17.28
C GLN A 212 -12.43 -8.15 -16.56
N ALA A 213 -12.34 -8.63 -15.33
CA ALA A 213 -13.39 -8.57 -14.33
C ALA A 213 -12.81 -7.80 -13.14
N GLY A 214 -13.01 -6.49 -13.11
CA GLY A 214 -12.40 -5.57 -12.16
C GLY A 214 -12.89 -4.14 -12.34
N THR A 215 -12.91 -3.34 -11.27
CA THR A 215 -13.24 -1.91 -11.29
C THR A 215 -11.98 -1.06 -11.56
N ASP A 216 -11.84 -0.40 -12.71
CA ASP A 216 -10.64 0.39 -13.03
C ASP A 216 -10.84 1.89 -12.75
N ILE A 217 -10.01 2.50 -11.87
CA ILE A 217 -9.66 3.93 -11.78
C ILE A 217 -8.48 4.18 -12.72
N SER A 218 -8.44 5.25 -13.51
CA SER A 218 -7.29 5.55 -14.37
C SER A 218 -6.38 6.64 -13.84
N GLY A 219 -6.93 7.51 -13.01
CA GLY A 219 -6.19 8.54 -12.31
C GLY A 219 -5.60 7.99 -11.03
N SER A 220 -5.15 8.93 -10.19
CA SER A 220 -4.75 8.63 -8.83
C SER A 220 -5.96 8.59 -7.91
N VAL A 221 -5.84 7.87 -6.80
CA VAL A 221 -6.70 8.05 -5.62
C VAL A 221 -5.95 8.96 -4.68
N VAL A 222 -6.64 9.97 -4.14
CA VAL A 222 -6.08 10.91 -3.19
C VAL A 222 -7.04 10.98 -2.01
N MET A 223 -6.57 10.51 -0.86
CA MET A 223 -7.22 10.75 0.43
C MET A 223 -6.41 11.87 1.09
N GLU A 224 -7.07 12.87 1.66
CA GLU A 224 -6.41 14.10 2.12
C GLU A 224 -6.67 14.29 3.60
N GLY A 225 -5.66 14.14 4.45
CA GLY A 225 -5.77 14.38 5.89
C GLY A 225 -6.78 13.47 6.61
N GLY A 226 -6.70 13.44 7.94
CA GLY A 226 -7.41 12.40 8.70
C GLY A 226 -6.75 11.03 8.54
N SER A 227 -7.21 10.06 9.33
CA SER A 227 -6.70 8.68 9.28
C SER A 227 -7.60 7.83 8.40
N ASP A 228 -7.13 7.54 7.20
CA ASP A 228 -7.89 7.08 6.06
C ASP A 228 -7.72 5.59 5.78
N SER A 229 -8.71 5.01 5.11
CA SER A 229 -8.69 3.60 4.74
C SER A 229 -9.11 3.37 3.29
N LEU A 230 -8.16 2.90 2.47
CA LEU A 230 -8.40 2.45 1.11
C LEU A 230 -8.30 0.93 1.00
N THR A 231 -9.32 0.28 0.45
CA THR A 231 -9.27 -1.13 0.07
C THR A 231 -9.54 -1.32 -1.41
N LEU A 232 -8.56 -1.90 -2.13
CA LEU A 232 -8.70 -2.38 -3.50
C LEU A 232 -8.83 -3.91 -3.48
N ASN A 233 -10.02 -4.42 -3.79
CA ASN A 233 -10.25 -5.86 -3.84
C ASN A 233 -9.88 -6.47 -5.19
N LEU A 234 -10.25 -5.81 -6.29
CA LEU A 234 -10.02 -6.20 -7.69
C LEU A 234 -10.06 -4.93 -8.56
N GLY A 235 -9.59 -5.02 -9.81
CA GLY A 235 -9.60 -3.89 -10.76
C GLY A 235 -8.24 -3.20 -10.89
N SER A 236 -8.21 -1.95 -11.27
CA SER A 236 -6.95 -1.22 -11.41
C SER A 236 -7.04 0.23 -10.95
N ILE A 237 -5.91 0.81 -10.56
CA ILE A 237 -5.69 2.24 -10.37
C ILE A 237 -4.57 2.62 -11.35
N GLY A 238 -4.88 3.47 -12.31
CA GLY A 238 -3.97 3.86 -13.40
C GLY A 238 -2.93 4.88 -12.97
N GLY A 239 -3.16 5.58 -11.86
CA GLY A 239 -2.22 6.47 -11.19
C GLY A 239 -1.67 5.87 -9.89
N SER A 240 -1.27 6.76 -8.99
CA SER A 240 -0.79 6.42 -7.65
C SER A 240 -1.93 6.48 -6.63
N ILE A 241 -1.69 5.95 -5.43
CA ILE A 241 -2.48 6.21 -4.24
C ILE A 241 -1.69 7.21 -3.38
N TYR A 242 -2.35 8.26 -2.91
CA TYR A 242 -1.85 9.23 -1.94
C TYR A 242 -2.82 9.22 -0.75
N MET A 243 -2.32 9.02 0.48
CA MET A 243 -3.16 8.96 1.68
C MET A 243 -3.10 10.23 2.54
N ASP A 244 -1.97 10.95 2.53
CA ASP A 244 -1.88 12.28 3.15
C ASP A 244 -1.15 13.28 2.23
N GLY A 245 -1.88 13.82 1.25
CA GLY A 245 -1.43 14.90 0.37
C GLY A 245 -1.28 14.50 -1.09
N GLY A 246 -2.20 14.96 -1.93
CA GLY A 246 -2.04 14.97 -3.38
C GLY A 246 -0.91 15.91 -3.84
N LEU A 247 -0.61 15.88 -5.15
CA LEU A 247 0.34 16.79 -5.80
C LEU A 247 -0.14 18.26 -5.68
N GLY A 248 0.13 18.94 -4.56
CA GLY A 248 -0.25 20.35 -4.40
C GLY A 248 -0.39 20.86 -2.98
N GLU A 249 -0.50 19.98 -1.97
CA GLU A 249 -0.58 20.42 -0.58
C GLU A 249 0.78 20.95 -0.11
N THR A 250 0.88 22.28 -0.10
CA THR A 250 2.03 23.04 0.43
C THR A 250 1.80 23.47 1.88
N ASN A 251 0.66 23.08 2.44
CA ASN A 251 0.34 23.40 3.80
C ASN A 251 0.99 22.35 4.72
N ALA A 252 2.27 22.58 5.00
CA ALA A 252 3.03 21.98 6.08
C ALA A 252 2.41 22.36 7.45
N LEU A 253 1.13 22.03 7.65
CA LEU A 253 0.46 22.10 8.93
C LEU A 253 1.05 20.98 9.78
N ALA A 254 1.96 21.37 10.67
CA ALA A 254 2.35 20.66 11.88
C ALA A 254 2.32 19.13 11.81
N ALA A 255 3.48 18.50 11.54
CA ALA A 255 3.77 17.08 11.80
C ALA A 255 2.50 16.23 11.89
N ASP A 256 1.92 15.93 10.73
CA ASP A 256 0.73 15.12 10.72
C ASP A 256 1.05 13.77 11.40
N THR A 257 0.09 13.27 12.17
CA THR A 257 0.17 12.03 12.95
C THR A 257 -0.99 11.10 12.61
N PHE A 258 -1.73 11.38 11.54
CA PHE A 258 -2.78 10.50 11.08
C PHE A 258 -2.20 9.16 10.64
N ASN A 259 -2.96 8.09 10.85
CA ASN A 259 -2.49 6.74 10.57
C ASN A 259 -3.34 6.16 9.46
N ASP A 260 -2.75 5.98 8.30
CA ASP A 260 -3.48 5.55 7.11
C ASP A 260 -3.35 4.07 6.86
N THR A 261 -4.33 3.51 6.15
CA THR A 261 -4.37 2.10 5.82
C THR A 261 -4.70 1.86 4.35
N VAL A 262 -3.80 1.19 3.64
CA VAL A 262 -4.02 0.72 2.27
C VAL A 262 -4.00 -0.80 2.24
N THR A 263 -5.07 -1.43 1.74
CA THR A 263 -5.15 -2.88 1.53
C THR A 263 -5.43 -3.21 0.07
N LEU A 264 -4.49 -3.90 -0.60
CA LEU A 264 -4.56 -4.28 -2.00
C LEU A 264 -4.71 -5.82 -2.12
N ASN A 265 -5.95 -6.33 -2.07
CA ASN A 265 -6.27 -7.77 -2.14
C ASN A 265 -6.22 -8.35 -3.57
N GLY A 266 -5.97 -7.52 -4.58
CA GLY A 266 -5.95 -7.93 -5.98
C GLY A 266 -5.87 -6.72 -6.91
N GLY A 267 -5.86 -6.97 -8.21
CA GLY A 267 -5.83 -5.89 -9.19
C GLY A 267 -4.46 -5.30 -9.47
N THR A 268 -4.41 -4.07 -9.99
CA THR A 268 -3.16 -3.40 -10.39
C THR A 268 -3.15 -1.93 -10.00
N VAL A 269 -2.12 -1.47 -9.30
CA VAL A 269 -1.79 -0.03 -9.17
C VAL A 269 -0.65 0.25 -10.13
N THR A 270 -0.85 1.15 -11.08
CA THR A 270 0.15 1.45 -12.12
C THR A 270 1.19 2.45 -11.59
N GLY A 271 0.79 3.34 -10.69
CA GLY A 271 1.70 4.21 -9.94
C GLY A 271 2.21 3.57 -8.66
N SER A 272 2.59 4.43 -7.71
CA SER A 272 3.05 4.06 -6.37
C SER A 272 1.91 4.09 -5.36
N VAL A 273 2.11 3.45 -4.22
CA VAL A 273 1.36 3.76 -2.99
C VAL A 273 2.24 4.70 -2.17
N ILE A 274 1.70 5.86 -1.83
CA ILE A 274 2.37 6.88 -1.03
C ILE A 274 1.44 7.14 0.15
N MET A 275 1.86 6.72 1.33
CA MET A 275 1.06 6.90 2.55
C MET A 275 1.18 8.36 2.98
N ASP A 276 2.37 8.75 3.40
CA ASP A 276 2.65 10.10 3.88
C ASP A 276 3.49 10.94 2.90
N SER A 277 3.29 12.26 2.94
CA SER A 277 4.22 13.21 2.32
C SER A 277 5.44 13.46 3.22
N THR A 278 6.55 13.95 2.65
CA THR A 278 7.81 14.11 3.38
C THR A 278 7.67 14.98 4.63
N GLY A 279 7.98 14.44 5.82
CA GLY A 279 7.95 15.15 7.09
C GLY A 279 6.63 15.03 7.88
N MET A 280 5.69 14.22 7.40
CA MET A 280 4.57 13.69 8.18
C MET A 280 5.03 12.44 8.94
N THR A 281 4.42 12.17 10.09
CA THR A 281 4.86 11.16 11.08
C THR A 281 3.75 10.16 11.41
N GLY A 282 2.84 9.94 10.47
CA GLY A 282 1.76 8.98 10.58
C GLY A 282 2.28 7.57 10.79
N ASN A 283 1.56 6.73 11.54
CA ASN A 283 1.92 5.31 11.65
C ASN A 283 1.08 4.50 10.68
N ASP A 284 1.60 4.35 9.47
CA ASP A 284 0.85 3.87 8.34
C ASP A 284 0.94 2.35 8.15
N SER A 285 -0.09 1.81 7.50
CA SER A 285 -0.20 0.38 7.23
C SER A 285 -0.53 0.10 5.78
N ALA A 286 0.38 -0.52 5.04
CA ALA A 286 0.16 -0.95 3.67
C ALA A 286 0.25 -2.48 3.53
N THR A 287 -0.78 -3.09 2.94
CA THR A 287 -0.87 -4.54 2.70
C THR A 287 -1.05 -4.85 1.22
N VAL A 288 -0.16 -5.65 0.65
CA VAL A 288 -0.27 -6.22 -0.71
C VAL A 288 -0.57 -7.72 -0.62
N ASN A 289 -1.79 -8.09 -1.03
CA ASN A 289 -2.31 -9.44 -0.95
C ASN A 289 -2.89 -9.88 -2.30
N GLY A 290 -2.06 -9.90 -3.34
CA GLY A 290 -2.41 -10.42 -4.66
C GLY A 290 -2.46 -9.35 -5.76
N ALA A 291 -2.34 -8.08 -5.40
CA ALA A 291 -2.25 -6.98 -6.35
C ALA A 291 -0.85 -6.87 -7.00
N THR A 292 -0.78 -6.17 -8.13
CA THR A 292 0.47 -5.71 -8.74
C THR A 292 0.60 -4.21 -8.57
N VAL A 293 1.61 -3.75 -7.84
CA VAL A 293 2.00 -2.33 -7.73
C VAL A 293 3.19 -2.12 -8.66
N SER A 294 2.99 -1.42 -9.77
CA SER A 294 4.03 -1.19 -10.78
C SER A 294 5.01 -0.09 -10.37
N GLY A 295 4.59 0.82 -9.49
CA GLY A 295 5.47 1.73 -8.76
C GLY A 295 6.06 1.11 -7.50
N GLY A 296 6.38 1.96 -6.54
CA GLY A 296 6.88 1.58 -5.22
C GLY A 296 5.80 1.71 -4.14
N VAL A 297 6.17 1.35 -2.93
CA VAL A 297 5.41 1.69 -1.73
C VAL A 297 6.29 2.57 -0.87
N ASP A 298 5.83 3.79 -0.60
CA ASP A 298 6.47 4.77 0.26
C ASP A 298 5.57 4.98 1.48
N LEU A 299 6.07 4.66 2.66
CA LEU A 299 5.33 4.76 3.91
C LEU A 299 5.52 6.10 4.63
N GLY A 300 6.42 6.98 4.19
CA GLY A 300 6.72 8.24 4.89
C GLY A 300 7.41 8.06 6.25
N ASP A 301 7.55 9.10 7.07
CA ASP A 301 8.11 8.92 8.43
C ASP A 301 7.02 8.42 9.39
N GLY A 302 7.42 7.83 10.52
CA GLY A 302 6.51 7.25 11.51
C GLY A 302 6.87 5.80 11.86
N THR A 303 6.05 5.15 12.69
CA THR A 303 6.21 3.73 13.02
C THR A 303 5.33 2.91 12.07
N ASN A 304 5.85 2.60 10.90
CA ASN A 304 5.07 2.08 9.78
C ASN A 304 5.07 0.56 9.71
N SER A 305 4.07 0.01 9.03
CA SER A 305 3.93 -1.42 8.80
C SER A 305 3.63 -1.73 7.34
N PHE A 306 4.49 -2.54 6.71
CA PHE A 306 4.23 -3.10 5.39
C PHE A 306 4.09 -4.62 5.43
N THR A 307 3.07 -5.16 4.77
CA THR A 307 2.90 -6.61 4.59
C THR A 307 2.69 -6.99 3.13
N ILE A 308 3.45 -7.97 2.64
CA ILE A 308 3.16 -8.66 1.37
C ILE A 308 2.97 -10.16 1.58
N THR A 309 1.80 -10.67 1.21
CA THR A 309 1.44 -12.10 1.31
C THR A 309 1.41 -12.77 -0.07
N SER A 310 1.08 -12.02 -1.12
CA SER A 310 1.09 -12.42 -2.52
C SER A 310 1.04 -11.18 -3.41
N GLY A 311 1.23 -11.33 -4.73
CA GLY A 311 1.28 -10.18 -5.65
C GLY A 311 2.70 -9.69 -5.92
N THR A 312 2.84 -8.47 -6.43
CA THR A 312 4.13 -7.89 -6.83
C THR A 312 4.22 -6.40 -6.48
N VAL A 313 5.36 -5.94 -5.98
CA VAL A 313 5.77 -4.52 -5.94
C VAL A 313 7.01 -4.36 -6.81
N THR A 314 6.97 -3.47 -7.80
CA THR A 314 8.00 -3.42 -8.85
C THR A 314 9.16 -2.47 -8.51
N ALA A 315 8.90 -1.25 -8.02
CA ALA A 315 9.97 -0.26 -7.82
C ALA A 315 10.70 -0.38 -6.47
N GLY A 316 10.10 -1.02 -5.48
CA GLY A 316 10.69 -1.19 -4.13
C GLY A 316 9.76 -0.72 -3.01
N ILE A 317 10.28 -0.77 -1.79
CA ILE A 317 9.58 -0.33 -0.57
C ILE A 317 10.51 0.63 0.17
N VAL A 318 9.98 1.78 0.60
CA VAL A 318 10.65 2.77 1.42
C VAL A 318 9.83 2.92 2.70
N ALA A 319 10.43 2.60 3.86
CA ALA A 319 9.72 2.62 5.14
C ALA A 319 9.77 3.98 5.85
N GLY A 320 10.89 4.70 5.71
CA GLY A 320 11.04 6.09 6.12
C GLY A 320 11.77 6.23 7.45
N SER A 321 11.60 7.33 8.18
CA SER A 321 12.19 7.44 9.53
C SER A 321 11.22 6.87 10.57
N GLY A 322 11.70 6.21 11.62
CA GLY A 322 10.88 5.75 12.75
C GLY A 322 11.20 4.32 13.13
N VAL A 323 10.23 3.52 13.59
CA VAL A 323 10.49 2.11 13.91
C VAL A 323 9.55 1.25 13.08
N ASP A 324 10.05 0.70 12.00
CA ASP A 324 9.23 0.09 10.97
C ASP A 324 9.19 -1.42 11.06
N THR A 325 8.09 -2.00 10.59
CA THR A 325 7.93 -3.45 10.48
C THR A 325 7.55 -3.86 9.06
N ILE A 326 8.39 -4.65 8.42
CA ILE A 326 8.17 -5.20 7.09
C ILE A 326 8.00 -6.72 7.17
N GLN A 327 6.86 -7.23 6.73
CA GLN A 327 6.55 -8.66 6.66
C GLN A 327 6.41 -9.14 5.23
N VAL A 328 7.38 -9.95 4.78
CA VAL A 328 7.36 -10.62 3.47
C VAL A 328 7.04 -12.09 3.67
N SER A 329 5.79 -12.47 3.44
CA SER A 329 5.27 -13.84 3.61
C SER A 329 4.85 -14.50 2.29
N GLY A 330 5.08 -13.81 1.18
CA GLY A 330 4.90 -14.29 -0.19
C GLY A 330 5.10 -13.14 -1.18
N GLY A 331 4.63 -13.32 -2.41
CA GLY A 331 4.74 -12.29 -3.46
C GLY A 331 6.18 -12.04 -3.94
N THR A 332 6.38 -10.93 -4.64
CA THR A 332 7.68 -10.50 -5.18
C THR A 332 7.87 -9.00 -5.00
N VAL A 333 9.00 -8.59 -4.45
CA VAL A 333 9.47 -7.19 -4.48
C VAL A 333 10.66 -7.15 -5.43
N SER A 334 10.50 -6.46 -6.56
CA SER A 334 11.51 -6.44 -7.64
C SER A 334 12.51 -5.30 -7.50
N GLY A 335 12.20 -4.31 -6.67
CA GLY A 335 13.12 -3.24 -6.27
C GLY A 335 13.73 -3.51 -4.90
N ASP A 336 14.44 -2.51 -4.42
CA ASP A 336 15.09 -2.55 -3.11
C ASP A 336 14.05 -2.36 -1.98
N ILE A 337 14.34 -2.91 -0.81
CA ILE A 337 13.66 -2.54 0.43
C ILE A 337 14.63 -1.67 1.23
N SER A 338 14.22 -0.45 1.56
CA SER A 338 14.99 0.48 2.38
C SER A 338 14.18 0.85 3.62
N THR A 339 14.66 0.50 4.81
CA THR A 339 14.00 0.91 6.05
C THR A 339 14.44 2.29 6.51
N ASN A 340 15.59 2.78 6.06
CA ASN A 340 16.12 4.12 6.32
C ASN A 340 16.47 4.34 7.80
N GLY A 341 15.76 5.19 8.53
CA GLY A 341 16.21 5.63 9.85
C GLY A 341 15.36 5.00 10.93
N GLY A 342 15.91 4.15 11.78
CA GLY A 342 15.07 3.42 12.71
C GLY A 342 15.72 2.22 13.35
N ASN A 343 14.98 1.57 14.23
CA ASN A 343 15.37 0.24 14.71
C ASN A 343 14.39 -0.75 14.12
N ASP A 344 14.58 -1.10 12.86
CA ASP A 344 13.55 -1.68 12.03
C ASP A 344 13.55 -3.20 12.08
N ILE A 345 12.41 -3.79 11.73
CA ILE A 345 12.23 -5.24 11.73
C ILE A 345 11.76 -5.68 10.36
N LEU A 346 12.57 -6.49 9.67
CA LEU A 346 12.16 -7.19 8.45
C LEU A 346 12.08 -8.70 8.67
N ASN A 347 10.90 -9.26 8.45
CA ASN A 347 10.64 -10.70 8.49
C ASN A 347 10.41 -11.24 7.08
N TRP A 348 11.35 -12.02 6.56
CA TRP A 348 11.26 -12.64 5.23
C TRP A 348 11.07 -14.16 5.33
N THR A 349 9.81 -14.59 5.23
CA THR A 349 9.39 -15.99 5.44
C THR A 349 8.99 -16.73 4.16
N ALA A 350 8.59 -16.02 3.11
CA ALA A 350 8.48 -16.56 1.75
C ALA A 350 8.54 -15.42 0.72
N GLY A 351 8.31 -15.72 -0.57
CA GLY A 351 8.38 -14.73 -1.65
C GLY A 351 9.81 -14.43 -2.10
N ASN A 352 9.95 -13.49 -3.03
CA ASN A 352 11.24 -13.14 -3.66
C ASN A 352 11.56 -11.66 -3.43
N LEU A 353 12.79 -11.38 -3.01
CA LEU A 353 13.36 -10.04 -2.85
C LEU A 353 14.64 -9.91 -3.70
N VAL A 354 15.03 -8.66 -3.97
CA VAL A 354 16.29 -8.31 -4.63
C VAL A 354 17.35 -7.88 -3.61
N SER A 355 17.01 -6.92 -2.76
CA SER A 355 17.89 -6.41 -1.72
C SER A 355 17.12 -5.94 -0.49
N VAL A 356 17.83 -5.79 0.62
CA VAL A 356 17.37 -5.16 1.86
C VAL A 356 18.48 -4.25 2.36
N HIS A 357 18.11 -3.03 2.74
CA HIS A 357 18.95 -2.02 3.36
C HIS A 357 18.27 -1.57 4.67
N GLY A 358 18.94 -1.82 5.81
CA GLY A 358 18.52 -1.33 7.12
C GLY A 358 18.64 0.20 7.18
N GLY A 359 19.85 0.70 7.30
CA GLY A 359 20.15 2.12 7.22
C GLY A 359 20.72 2.65 8.53
N ASP A 360 20.15 3.73 9.07
CA ASP A 360 20.60 4.31 10.34
C ASP A 360 19.82 3.67 11.49
N GLY A 361 20.51 3.02 12.44
CA GLY A 361 19.92 2.54 13.69
C GLY A 361 20.19 1.05 13.90
N SER A 362 19.39 0.36 14.73
CA SER A 362 19.62 -1.06 15.06
C SER A 362 18.59 -1.96 14.42
N ASP A 363 18.91 -2.46 13.24
CA ASP A 363 17.98 -3.17 12.38
C ASP A 363 18.04 -4.68 12.58
N THR A 364 16.90 -5.35 12.43
CA THR A 364 16.79 -6.80 12.54
C THR A 364 16.14 -7.40 11.30
N VAL A 365 16.94 -8.14 10.53
CA VAL A 365 16.47 -8.91 9.38
C VAL A 365 16.44 -10.40 9.72
N SER A 366 15.27 -11.03 9.64
CA SER A 366 15.08 -12.45 9.88
C SER A 366 14.61 -13.17 8.62
N VAL A 367 15.45 -14.07 8.11
CA VAL A 367 15.22 -14.80 6.85
C VAL A 367 14.99 -16.29 7.14
N SER A 368 13.84 -16.80 6.68
CA SER A 368 13.53 -18.23 6.59
C SER A 368 12.94 -18.62 5.22
N ALA A 369 12.80 -17.63 4.33
CA ALA A 369 12.29 -17.83 2.98
C ALA A 369 13.24 -18.64 2.09
N ALA A 370 12.68 -19.64 1.39
CA ALA A 370 13.38 -20.36 0.33
C ALA A 370 13.75 -19.47 -0.87
N GLY A 371 13.16 -18.27 -0.97
CA GLY A 371 13.50 -17.26 -1.98
C GLY A 371 14.87 -16.61 -1.77
N TYR A 372 15.46 -16.74 -0.58
CA TYR A 372 16.85 -16.34 -0.36
C TYR A 372 17.79 -17.39 -0.96
N THR A 373 18.46 -17.00 -2.04
CA THR A 373 19.36 -17.89 -2.81
C THR A 373 20.82 -17.52 -2.61
N GLY A 374 21.11 -16.52 -1.78
CA GLY A 374 22.46 -15.97 -1.57
C GLY A 374 22.90 -14.98 -2.65
N SER A 375 22.04 -14.73 -3.64
CA SER A 375 22.25 -13.71 -4.68
C SER A 375 21.79 -12.31 -4.25
N GLN A 376 20.85 -12.24 -3.31
CA GLN A 376 20.33 -10.99 -2.76
C GLN A 376 21.38 -10.26 -1.92
N LEU A 377 21.34 -8.93 -1.95
CA LEU A 377 22.10 -8.04 -1.07
C LEU A 377 21.33 -7.84 0.23
N LEU A 378 21.95 -8.16 1.36
CA LEU A 378 21.43 -7.90 2.70
C LEU A 378 22.44 -7.00 3.41
N ASP A 379 22.05 -5.75 3.63
CA ASP A 379 22.89 -4.69 4.18
C ASP A 379 22.24 -4.14 5.44
N GLY A 380 22.94 -4.21 6.57
CA GLY A 380 22.46 -3.64 7.84
C GLY A 380 22.47 -2.11 7.83
N GLY A 381 23.34 -1.48 7.04
CA GLY A 381 23.42 -0.02 6.98
C GLY A 381 24.83 0.51 7.09
N ASP A 382 25.20 1.05 8.24
CA ASP A 382 26.42 1.85 8.41
C ASP A 382 27.71 1.03 8.30
N ASP A 383 28.08 0.27 9.32
CA ASP A 383 29.30 -0.51 9.37
C ASP A 383 29.17 -1.83 10.17
N VAL A 384 30.24 -2.26 10.84
CA VAL A 384 30.27 -3.53 11.60
C VAL A 384 30.73 -3.30 13.05
N ALA A 385 30.84 -2.03 13.45
CA ALA A 385 31.45 -1.56 14.67
C ALA A 385 30.37 -1.21 15.69
N THR A 386 30.49 -1.78 16.88
CA THR A 386 29.55 -1.51 17.97
C THR A 386 29.81 -0.16 18.68
N ALA A 387 30.43 0.82 18.02
CA ALA A 387 31.03 1.99 18.67
C ALA A 387 30.07 3.17 18.81
N ASP A 388 29.21 3.37 17.82
CA ASP A 388 28.03 4.26 17.81
C ASP A 388 26.91 3.78 18.74
N GLY A 389 26.86 2.48 19.03
CA GLY A 389 25.82 1.85 19.84
C GLY A 389 24.64 1.34 19.02
N PHE A 390 24.76 1.36 17.69
CA PHE A 390 23.87 0.66 16.78
C PHE A 390 24.31 -0.80 16.65
N THR A 391 23.35 -1.68 16.39
CA THR A 391 23.60 -3.13 16.32
C THR A 391 22.62 -3.77 15.37
N ASP A 392 23.10 -4.02 14.16
CA ASP A 392 22.36 -4.69 13.12
C ASP A 392 22.49 -6.21 13.27
N THR A 393 21.35 -6.88 13.12
CA THR A 393 21.23 -8.32 13.31
C THR A 393 20.59 -8.99 12.11
N LEU A 394 21.36 -9.88 11.46
CA LEU A 394 20.85 -10.79 10.44
C LEU A 394 20.71 -12.20 10.99
N ASN A 395 19.49 -12.74 10.95
CA ASN A 395 19.18 -14.12 11.35
C ASN A 395 18.84 -14.97 10.12
N LEU A 396 19.66 -15.99 9.84
CA LEU A 396 19.36 -17.01 8.83
C LEU A 396 18.82 -18.27 9.50
N ASN A 397 17.56 -18.61 9.26
CA ASN A 397 16.80 -19.61 10.03
C ASN A 397 16.36 -20.79 9.17
N GLY A 398 16.94 -21.97 9.38
CA GLY A 398 16.56 -23.20 8.68
C GLY A 398 16.95 -23.26 7.20
N LEU A 399 17.94 -22.46 6.78
CA LEU A 399 18.31 -22.30 5.36
C LEU A 399 19.50 -23.18 4.98
N THR A 400 19.54 -23.65 3.73
CA THR A 400 20.75 -24.22 3.11
C THR A 400 21.07 -23.40 1.87
N VAL A 401 22.11 -22.58 1.94
CA VAL A 401 22.36 -21.53 0.94
C VAL A 401 23.85 -21.35 0.67
N THR A 402 24.19 -21.08 -0.59
CA THR A 402 25.52 -20.59 -0.97
C THR A 402 25.40 -19.11 -1.28
N ALA A 403 26.12 -18.26 -0.53
CA ALA A 403 26.06 -16.82 -0.70
C ALA A 403 27.45 -16.24 -1.00
N ASN A 404 27.48 -15.04 -1.55
CA ASN A 404 28.70 -14.23 -1.56
C ASN A 404 28.72 -13.43 -0.26
N GLY A 405 29.77 -13.52 0.55
CA GLY A 405 29.87 -12.72 1.77
C GLY A 405 29.95 -11.21 1.53
N GLY A 406 30.27 -10.78 0.30
CA GLY A 406 30.14 -9.38 -0.13
C GLY A 406 28.70 -8.93 -0.37
N ASN A 407 27.71 -9.83 -0.26
CA ASN A 407 26.29 -9.50 -0.26
C ASN A 407 25.70 -9.52 1.17
N LEU A 408 26.51 -9.79 2.20
CA LEU A 408 26.12 -9.77 3.60
C LEU A 408 26.90 -8.65 4.27
N LEU A 409 26.44 -7.42 4.09
CA LEU A 409 27.18 -6.21 4.46
C LEU A 409 26.68 -5.64 5.78
N ASN A 410 27.61 -5.03 6.51
CA ASN A 410 27.31 -4.18 7.67
C ASN A 410 26.42 -4.87 8.72
N TRP A 411 26.86 -6.04 9.19
CA TRP A 411 26.16 -6.76 10.26
C TRP A 411 27.07 -6.88 11.48
N GLU A 412 26.73 -6.24 12.59
CA GLU A 412 27.36 -6.48 13.90
C GLU A 412 27.14 -7.93 14.32
N LEU A 413 25.96 -8.50 14.02
CA LEU A 413 25.61 -9.85 14.36
C LEU A 413 24.97 -10.61 13.19
N LEU A 414 25.66 -11.65 12.71
CA LEU A 414 25.11 -12.64 11.78
C LEU A 414 24.91 -13.98 12.50
N ASN A 415 23.66 -14.37 12.69
CA ASN A 415 23.27 -15.63 13.32
C ASN A 415 22.84 -16.67 12.28
N LEU A 416 23.47 -17.84 12.34
CA LEU A 416 23.00 -19.03 11.64
C LEU A 416 22.23 -19.89 12.64
N ASN A 417 20.93 -20.07 12.43
CA ASN A 417 20.04 -20.83 13.31
C ASN A 417 19.51 -22.07 12.60
N SER A 418 20.07 -23.25 12.90
CA SER A 418 19.79 -24.49 12.17
C SER A 418 19.97 -24.33 10.65
N SER A 419 20.97 -23.54 10.24
CA SER A 419 21.23 -23.17 8.84
C SER A 419 22.59 -23.64 8.36
N ALA A 420 22.69 -24.06 7.10
CA ALA A 420 23.93 -24.36 6.39
C ALA A 420 24.27 -23.22 5.40
N LEU A 421 25.28 -22.41 5.73
CA LEU A 421 25.77 -21.32 4.89
C LEU A 421 27.13 -21.70 4.28
N THR A 422 27.22 -21.67 2.96
CA THR A 422 28.49 -21.78 2.21
C THR A 422 28.86 -20.42 1.61
N LEU A 423 30.04 -19.89 1.95
CA LEU A 423 30.54 -18.65 1.37
C LEU A 423 31.35 -18.92 0.10
N SER A 424 30.84 -18.44 -1.03
CA SER A 424 31.41 -18.66 -2.38
C SER A 424 32.66 -17.82 -2.66
N ASN A 425 32.77 -16.64 -2.05
CA ASN A 425 33.93 -15.76 -2.14
C ASN A 425 34.98 -16.04 -1.04
N ASN A 426 34.71 -17.01 -0.16
CA ASN A 426 35.57 -17.40 0.95
C ASN A 426 35.91 -16.26 1.91
N ALA A 427 35.09 -15.21 1.98
CA ALA A 427 35.34 -14.06 2.85
C ALA A 427 34.04 -13.47 3.37
N ILE A 428 34.06 -12.99 4.60
CA ILE A 428 32.96 -12.26 5.23
C ILE A 428 33.50 -11.23 6.21
N ALA A 429 32.85 -10.07 6.29
CA ALA A 429 33.14 -9.02 7.25
C ALA A 429 31.88 -8.77 8.09
N VAL A 430 32.01 -8.97 9.41
CA VAL A 430 30.92 -8.85 10.39
C VAL A 430 31.51 -8.47 11.76
N GLY A 431 30.69 -7.98 12.68
CA GLY A 431 31.10 -7.90 14.08
C GLY A 431 31.32 -9.30 14.66
N THR A 432 30.28 -10.14 14.59
CA THR A 432 30.29 -11.53 15.02
C THR A 432 29.45 -12.41 14.10
N LEU A 433 30.05 -13.52 13.63
CA LEU A 433 29.33 -14.63 13.00
C LEU A 433 29.10 -15.75 14.02
N ALA A 434 27.84 -16.10 14.29
CA ALA A 434 27.47 -17.16 15.21
C ALA A 434 26.85 -18.35 14.46
N ALA A 435 27.58 -19.47 14.41
CA ALA A 435 27.04 -20.76 14.02
C ALA A 435 26.37 -21.42 15.24
N ASN A 436 25.05 -21.23 15.37
CA ASN A 436 24.27 -21.77 16.49
C ASN A 436 23.98 -23.28 16.32
N ALA A 437 23.27 -23.87 17.29
CA ALA A 437 22.96 -25.30 17.27
C ALA A 437 22.27 -25.74 15.97
N GLY A 438 22.78 -26.82 15.38
CA GLY A 438 22.29 -27.37 14.11
C GLY A 438 22.77 -26.62 12.86
N SER A 439 23.60 -25.58 13.02
CA SER A 439 24.12 -24.80 11.90
C SER A 439 25.49 -25.26 11.44
N THR A 440 25.75 -25.07 10.15
CA THR A 440 27.04 -25.33 9.50
C THR A 440 27.49 -24.10 8.73
N LEU A 441 28.66 -23.58 9.05
CA LEU A 441 29.38 -22.60 8.25
C LEU A 441 30.42 -23.31 7.40
N ALA A 442 30.44 -23.03 6.10
CA ALA A 442 31.40 -23.57 5.15
C ALA A 442 31.84 -22.51 4.12
N SER A 443 32.85 -22.85 3.34
CA SER A 443 33.34 -22.04 2.22
C SER A 443 33.93 -22.96 1.14
N THR A 444 34.11 -22.45 -0.07
CA THR A 444 34.66 -23.22 -1.20
C THR A 444 36.19 -23.36 -1.18
N GLY A 445 36.85 -22.54 -0.36
CA GLY A 445 38.28 -22.56 -0.06
C GLY A 445 38.52 -21.99 1.35
N ALA A 446 39.74 -21.57 1.66
CA ALA A 446 40.08 -21.09 3.00
C ALA A 446 39.26 -19.84 3.37
N LEU A 447 38.43 -19.95 4.42
CA LEU A 447 37.55 -18.87 4.84
C LEU A 447 38.32 -17.74 5.55
N SER A 448 38.12 -16.49 5.14
CA SER A 448 38.58 -15.31 5.87
C SER A 448 37.42 -14.60 6.56
N VAL A 449 37.34 -14.69 7.89
CA VAL A 449 36.40 -13.91 8.71
C VAL A 449 37.10 -12.66 9.22
N THR A 450 36.65 -11.50 8.75
CA THR A 450 36.99 -10.20 9.36
C THR A 450 35.97 -9.94 10.45
N GLY A 451 36.36 -10.12 11.71
CA GLY A 451 35.44 -10.09 12.85
C GLY A 451 35.64 -11.26 13.81
N ASN A 452 34.64 -11.50 14.65
CA ASN A 452 34.61 -12.66 15.55
C ASN A 452 33.86 -13.84 14.93
N LEU A 453 34.23 -15.06 15.33
CA LEU A 453 33.51 -16.28 14.96
C LEU A 453 33.17 -17.07 16.23
N THR A 454 31.92 -17.51 16.34
CA THR A 454 31.46 -18.41 17.40
C THR A 454 30.88 -19.67 16.78
N THR A 455 31.39 -20.83 17.15
CA THR A 455 30.70 -22.10 16.98
C THR A 455 30.05 -22.46 18.33
N ALA A 456 28.74 -22.26 18.43
CA ALA A 456 28.01 -22.59 19.66
C ALA A 456 27.92 -24.11 19.83
N ALA A 457 27.49 -24.58 21.01
CA ALA A 457 27.26 -26.01 21.22
C ALA A 457 26.29 -26.56 20.15
N GLY A 458 26.74 -27.58 19.40
CA GLY A 458 25.98 -28.16 18.29
C GLY A 458 26.07 -27.42 16.95
N GLY A 459 26.79 -26.30 16.87
CA GLY A 459 27.16 -25.62 15.63
C GLY A 459 28.51 -26.06 15.09
N THR A 460 28.71 -25.98 13.78
CA THR A 460 29.92 -26.46 13.09
C THR A 460 30.49 -25.39 12.17
N TRP A 461 31.81 -25.21 12.19
CA TRP A 461 32.55 -24.58 11.11
C TRP A 461 33.36 -25.66 10.37
N LEU A 462 33.06 -25.88 9.10
CA LEU A 462 33.84 -26.72 8.20
C LEU A 462 34.95 -25.87 7.56
N ALA A 463 36.20 -26.19 7.89
CA ALA A 463 37.41 -25.53 7.43
C ALA A 463 38.39 -26.52 6.74
N PRO A 464 37.94 -27.33 5.77
CA PRO A 464 38.75 -28.39 5.16
C PRO A 464 39.94 -27.88 4.34
N THR A 465 40.07 -26.57 4.16
CA THR A 465 41.22 -25.93 3.49
C THR A 465 41.87 -24.87 4.37
N GLY A 466 41.60 -24.93 5.68
CA GLY A 466 41.98 -23.92 6.65
C GLY A 466 41.13 -22.64 6.61
N GLY A 467 41.67 -21.56 7.18
CA GLY A 467 41.00 -20.26 7.23
C GLY A 467 41.66 -19.28 8.20
N SER A 468 41.04 -18.13 8.40
CA SER A 468 41.49 -17.11 9.34
C SER A 468 40.33 -16.35 9.99
N VAL A 469 40.51 -15.97 11.24
CA VAL A 469 39.62 -15.09 12.02
C VAL A 469 40.45 -13.92 12.56
N THR A 470 40.10 -12.69 12.18
CA THR A 470 40.85 -11.50 12.64
C THR A 470 40.53 -11.12 14.09
N GLY A 471 39.33 -11.44 14.57
CA GLY A 471 38.91 -11.26 15.95
C GLY A 471 39.08 -12.53 16.79
N ASN A 472 38.15 -12.72 17.73
CA ASN A 472 38.13 -13.88 18.63
C ASN A 472 37.43 -15.07 17.98
N LEU A 473 37.89 -16.28 18.32
CA LEU A 473 37.21 -17.54 17.99
C LEU A 473 36.71 -18.21 19.26
N VAL A 474 35.39 -18.40 19.38
CA VAL A 474 34.78 -19.22 20.43
C VAL A 474 34.43 -20.58 19.83
N ASN A 475 35.08 -21.65 20.31
CA ASN A 475 34.82 -23.02 19.91
C ASN A 475 34.12 -23.80 21.04
N ALA A 476 32.79 -23.69 21.11
CA ALA A 476 31.94 -24.51 21.99
C ALA A 476 31.27 -25.67 21.24
N GLY A 477 31.22 -25.61 19.90
CA GLY A 477 30.72 -26.64 19.01
C GLY A 477 31.84 -27.45 18.37
N VAL A 478 31.92 -27.38 17.04
CA VAL A 478 32.95 -28.07 16.24
C VAL A 478 33.62 -27.08 15.30
N VAL A 479 34.95 -27.11 15.26
CA VAL A 479 35.76 -26.59 14.15
C VAL A 479 36.40 -27.79 13.49
N ASP A 480 36.09 -28.07 12.22
CA ASP A 480 36.49 -29.31 11.55
C ASP A 480 37.38 -29.01 10.34
N LEU A 481 38.66 -29.39 10.43
CA LEU A 481 39.63 -29.25 9.34
C LEU A 481 39.73 -30.51 8.48
N ARG A 482 39.05 -31.61 8.85
CA ARG A 482 39.30 -32.91 8.22
C ARG A 482 38.82 -32.97 6.78
N ASP A 483 39.74 -33.24 5.87
CA ASP A 483 39.48 -33.47 4.46
C ASP A 483 40.22 -34.72 3.92
N GLY A 484 41.03 -35.36 4.77
CA GLY A 484 41.87 -36.51 4.45
C GLY A 484 43.28 -36.14 3.98
N ALA A 485 43.61 -34.85 3.90
CA ALA A 485 44.95 -34.31 3.71
C ALA A 485 45.46 -33.73 5.03
N THR A 486 46.76 -33.45 5.12
CA THR A 486 47.32 -32.78 6.30
C THR A 486 47.94 -31.46 5.87
N GLY A 487 48.00 -30.51 6.79
CA GLY A 487 48.70 -29.24 6.60
C GLY A 487 47.78 -28.04 6.47
N ASP A 488 46.48 -28.25 6.58
CA ASP A 488 45.50 -27.19 6.67
C ASP A 488 45.71 -26.36 7.93
N SER A 489 45.46 -25.06 7.83
CA SER A 489 45.70 -24.16 8.94
C SER A 489 44.59 -23.14 9.14
N VAL A 490 44.08 -23.09 10.38
CA VAL A 490 43.24 -22.01 10.87
C VAL A 490 44.07 -21.05 11.69
N ALA A 491 44.06 -19.76 11.34
CA ALA A 491 44.72 -18.70 12.09
C ALA A 491 43.70 -17.84 12.85
N VAL A 492 43.93 -17.62 14.14
CA VAL A 492 43.12 -16.74 15.00
C VAL A 492 44.02 -15.62 15.50
N ALA A 493 43.73 -14.38 15.09
CA ALA A 493 44.51 -13.22 15.50
C ALA A 493 44.13 -12.73 16.91
N GLY A 494 42.87 -12.87 17.31
CA GLY A 494 42.39 -12.58 18.67
C GLY A 494 42.56 -13.75 19.64
N ASN A 495 41.72 -13.78 20.66
CA ASN A 495 41.69 -14.87 21.64
C ASN A 495 40.93 -16.08 21.09
N TYR A 496 41.32 -17.26 21.53
CA TYR A 496 40.59 -18.50 21.31
C TYR A 496 39.96 -18.96 22.62
N THR A 497 38.65 -19.23 22.64
CA THR A 497 37.94 -19.78 23.79
C THR A 497 37.48 -21.19 23.50
N GLY A 498 37.96 -22.18 24.25
CA GLY A 498 37.67 -23.60 24.06
C GLY A 498 36.43 -24.11 24.81
N GLY A 499 36.17 -25.42 24.66
CA GLY A 499 35.04 -26.15 25.25
C GLY A 499 34.36 -27.12 24.28
N GLY A 500 34.64 -26.98 22.98
CA GLY A 500 34.16 -27.84 21.89
C GLY A 500 35.19 -28.81 21.35
N VAL A 501 35.02 -29.19 20.08
CA VAL A 501 35.86 -30.15 19.34
C VAL A 501 36.64 -29.44 18.23
N LEU A 502 37.89 -29.84 18.04
CA LEU A 502 38.72 -29.50 16.89
C LEU A 502 39.01 -30.78 16.11
N GLY A 503 38.42 -30.92 14.92
CA GLY A 503 38.70 -31.99 13.98
C GLY A 503 39.97 -31.68 13.20
N MET A 504 40.92 -32.62 13.15
CA MET A 504 42.21 -32.43 12.48
C MET A 504 42.68 -33.73 11.85
N ASP A 505 43.35 -33.66 10.71
CA ASP A 505 44.06 -34.78 10.13
C ASP A 505 45.52 -34.84 10.61
N VAL A 506 46.00 -36.06 10.81
CA VAL A 506 47.39 -36.35 11.26
C VAL A 506 47.97 -37.52 10.48
N ASP A 507 49.09 -37.28 9.80
CA ASP A 507 49.91 -38.32 9.16
C ASP A 507 51.19 -38.52 9.98
N THR A 508 51.17 -39.57 10.80
CA THR A 508 52.30 -39.95 11.66
C THR A 508 53.50 -40.49 10.88
N ALA A 509 53.32 -40.97 9.65
CA ALA A 509 54.40 -41.45 8.80
C ALA A 509 55.07 -40.29 8.05
N GLY A 510 54.26 -39.36 7.54
CA GLY A 510 54.70 -38.11 6.90
C GLY A 510 55.19 -37.04 7.88
N ASN A 511 54.89 -37.19 9.17
CA ASN A 511 55.15 -36.18 10.21
C ASN A 511 54.52 -34.83 9.86
N THR A 512 53.27 -34.89 9.38
CA THR A 512 52.46 -33.75 8.97
C THR A 512 51.11 -33.80 9.67
N ALA A 513 50.55 -32.64 9.96
CA ALA A 513 49.26 -32.50 10.62
C ALA A 513 48.67 -31.13 10.32
N ASP A 514 47.37 -31.00 10.54
CA ASP A 514 46.70 -29.71 10.52
C ASP A 514 47.11 -28.84 11.70
N ARG A 515 46.74 -27.56 11.64
CA ARG A 515 47.22 -26.55 12.59
C ARG A 515 46.16 -25.53 12.96
N LEU A 516 45.95 -25.34 14.25
CA LEU A 516 45.30 -24.14 14.80
C LEU A 516 46.38 -23.20 15.36
N LEU A 517 46.53 -22.02 14.75
CA LEU A 517 47.47 -20.98 15.17
C LEU A 517 46.71 -19.86 15.91
N ILE A 518 47.09 -19.58 17.15
CA ILE A 518 46.40 -18.60 18.00
C ILE A 518 47.42 -17.54 18.41
N SER A 519 47.12 -16.27 18.11
CA SER A 519 48.00 -15.14 18.43
C SER A 519 47.66 -14.49 19.77
N GLY A 520 46.40 -14.56 20.21
CA GLY A 520 45.95 -14.10 21.51
C GLY A 520 46.02 -15.17 22.60
N ASN A 521 45.16 -15.04 23.60
CA ASN A 521 45.09 -15.98 24.72
C ASN A 521 44.22 -17.20 24.38
N VAL A 522 44.55 -18.34 25.00
CA VAL A 522 43.68 -19.52 25.05
C VAL A 522 42.90 -19.48 26.36
N LEU A 523 41.58 -19.42 26.26
CA LEU A 523 40.64 -19.23 27.36
C LEU A 523 39.59 -20.36 27.37
N GLY A 524 38.74 -20.38 28.40
CA GLY A 524 37.59 -21.30 28.47
C GLY A 524 37.95 -22.73 28.89
N ALA A 525 37.08 -23.68 28.55
CA ALA A 525 37.28 -25.09 28.85
C ALA A 525 38.24 -25.76 27.85
N ALA A 526 38.72 -26.96 28.17
CA ALA A 526 39.60 -27.70 27.27
C ALA A 526 38.87 -28.04 25.95
N THR A 527 39.55 -27.81 24.81
CA THR A 527 39.09 -28.30 23.50
C THR A 527 39.49 -29.76 23.32
N SER A 528 38.55 -30.58 22.86
CA SER A 528 38.82 -31.98 22.49
C SER A 528 39.38 -32.04 21.08
N LEU A 529 40.50 -32.74 20.88
CA LEU A 529 41.05 -32.99 19.55
C LEU A 529 40.46 -34.30 19.01
N ALA A 530 39.84 -34.24 17.83
CA ALA A 530 39.36 -35.40 17.10
C ALA A 530 40.25 -35.61 15.87
N VAL A 531 41.06 -36.66 15.90
CA VAL A 531 42.05 -37.02 14.86
C VAL A 531 41.71 -38.30 14.13
#